data_AF-A0A5K1F482-F1
#
_entry.id   AF-A0A5K1F482-F1
#
_cell.length_a   1.000
_cell.length_b   1.000
_cell.length_c   1.000
_cell.angle_alpha   90.00
_cell.angle_beta   90.00
_cell.angle_gamma   90.00
#
_symmetry.space_group_name_H-M   'P 1'
#
loop_
_entity.id
_entity.type
_entity.pdbx_description
1 polymer ?
#
loop_
_entity_poly.entity_id
_entity_poly.type
_entity_poly.pdbx_seq_one_letter_code
_entity_poly.pdbx_strand_id
1 'polypeptide(L)'
;YCEERPLLLGNVGMGARLCTYYQKLNSNDQTAASLRNGSHGLGTLLTLESADKSPFLGDIRPGCCQSCLETNMYRAPIFPHKVSTTDYLLVRSSKGKLSLRRIDRLYVVGQQ
;
A
#
# COMPACT_ATOMS: atom_id res chain seq x y z
N TYR A 1 -11.24 -1.64 2.83
CA TYR A 1 -11.63 -1.14 1.50
C TYR A 1 -12.66 -0.05 1.71
N CYS A 2 -12.53 1.09 1.04
CA CYS A 2 -13.50 2.19 1.16
C CYS A 2 -14.76 1.93 0.32
N GLU A 3 -14.62 1.20 -0.79
CA GLU A 3 -15.75 0.74 -1.58
C GLU A 3 -16.56 -0.29 -0.81
N GLU A 4 -17.88 -0.13 -0.79
CA GLU A 4 -18.80 -1.11 -0.20
C GLU A 4 -18.73 -2.46 -0.92
N ARG A 5 -18.56 -2.41 -2.25
CA ARG A 5 -18.49 -3.58 -3.14
C ARG A 5 -17.33 -3.45 -4.13
N PRO A 6 -16.08 -3.70 -3.70
CA PRO A 6 -14.93 -3.69 -4.59
C PRO A 6 -15.14 -4.69 -5.73
N LEU A 7 -14.77 -4.32 -6.96
CA LEU A 7 -15.02 -5.13 -8.15
C LEU A 7 -14.30 -6.48 -8.10
N LEU A 8 -13.06 -6.50 -7.60
CA LEU A 8 -12.21 -7.68 -7.56
C LEU A 8 -11.55 -7.81 -6.18
N LEU A 9 -11.61 -9.00 -5.57
CA LEU A 9 -10.96 -9.28 -4.30
C LEU A 9 -10.06 -10.51 -4.41
N GLY A 10 -8.93 -10.46 -3.71
CA GLY A 10 -8.05 -11.62 -3.59
C GLY A 10 -8.68 -12.70 -2.71
N ASN A 11 -8.60 -13.95 -3.16
CA ASN A 11 -8.94 -15.11 -2.35
C ASN A 11 -7.86 -15.39 -1.30
N VAL A 12 -8.20 -16.18 -0.30
CA VAL A 12 -7.24 -16.67 0.70
C VAL A 12 -6.07 -17.38 -0.01
N GLY A 13 -4.85 -16.97 0.33
CA GLY A 13 -3.62 -17.50 -0.27
C GLY A 13 -3.13 -16.73 -1.50
N MET A 14 -3.92 -15.82 -2.08
CA MET A 14 -3.43 -14.94 -3.14
C MET A 14 -2.50 -13.86 -2.57
N GLY A 15 -1.42 -13.59 -3.29
CA GLY A 15 -0.47 -12.53 -2.96
C GLY A 15 -0.88 -11.18 -3.55
N ALA A 16 -0.45 -10.10 -2.89
CA ALA A 16 -0.52 -8.74 -3.39
C ALA A 16 0.80 -8.02 -3.09
N ARG A 17 1.22 -7.13 -3.98
CA ARG A 17 2.42 -6.32 -3.81
C ARG A 17 2.03 -4.98 -3.20
N LEU A 18 2.64 -4.64 -2.07
CA LEU A 18 2.60 -3.27 -1.57
C LEU A 18 3.67 -2.46 -2.29
N CYS A 19 3.27 -1.40 -2.99
CA CYS A 19 4.17 -0.51 -3.71
C CYS A 19 4.03 0.92 -3.19
N THR A 20 5.10 1.69 -3.33
CA THR A 20 5.07 3.15 -3.20
C THR A 20 5.70 3.75 -4.44
N TYR A 21 4.93 4.54 -5.18
CA TYR A 21 5.39 5.29 -6.33
C TYR A 21 5.88 6.66 -5.87
N TYR A 22 7.10 7.03 -6.24
CA TYR A 22 7.69 8.35 -6.01
C TYR A 22 7.94 9.05 -7.33
N GLN A 23 7.34 10.23 -7.52
CA GLN A 23 7.60 11.07 -8.69
C GLN A 23 8.83 11.94 -8.42
N LYS A 24 9.88 11.80 -9.21
CA LYS A 24 11.06 12.66 -9.08
C LYS A 24 10.74 14.13 -9.33
N LEU A 25 11.44 15.00 -8.61
CA LEU A 25 11.42 16.45 -8.86
C LEU A 25 12.06 16.80 -10.21
N ASN A 26 13.16 16.12 -10.53
CA ASN A 26 13.93 16.27 -11.76
C ASN A 26 14.85 15.04 -11.93
N SER A 27 15.57 14.94 -13.05
CA SER A 27 16.44 13.80 -13.35
C SER A 27 17.58 13.56 -12.35
N ASN A 28 18.02 14.62 -11.64
CA ASN A 28 19.13 14.56 -10.67
C ASN A 28 18.66 14.29 -9.24
N ASP A 29 17.37 14.09 -9.02
CA ASP A 29 16.77 13.88 -7.71
C ASP A 29 17.19 12.53 -7.09
N GLN A 30 17.92 12.60 -5.98
CA GLN A 30 18.41 11.45 -5.20
C GLN A 30 17.47 11.04 -4.05
N THR A 31 16.30 11.69 -3.91
CA THR A 31 15.33 11.41 -2.84
C THR A 31 14.82 9.98 -2.90
N ALA A 32 14.69 9.41 -4.10
CA ALA A 32 14.31 8.01 -4.25
C ALA A 32 15.29 7.05 -3.55
N ALA A 33 16.60 7.34 -3.59
CA ALA A 33 17.62 6.52 -2.93
C ALA A 33 17.55 6.64 -1.41
N SER A 34 17.30 7.85 -0.88
CA SER A 34 17.13 8.04 0.56
C SER A 34 15.85 7.40 1.09
N LEU A 35 14.74 7.44 0.33
CA LEU A 35 13.49 6.79 0.67
C LEU A 35 13.61 5.26 0.72
N ARG A 36 14.44 4.65 -0.15
CA ARG A 36 14.73 3.20 -0.11
C ARG A 36 15.49 2.77 1.14
N ASN A 37 16.40 3.62 1.60
CA ASN A 37 17.24 3.34 2.77
C ASN A 37 16.54 3.71 4.08
N GLY A 38 15.46 4.50 4.03
CA GLY A 38 14.66 4.86 5.18
C GLY A 38 13.85 3.68 5.72
N SER A 39 13.92 3.46 7.03
CA SER A 39 13.18 2.43 7.78
C SER A 39 11.64 2.59 7.77
N HIS A 40 11.12 3.62 7.10
CA HIS A 40 9.70 4.01 7.15
C HIS A 40 8.84 3.44 6.01
N GLY A 41 9.44 2.96 4.92
CA GLY A 41 8.70 2.40 3.78
C GLY A 41 8.41 0.91 3.93
N LEU A 42 7.14 0.50 3.96
CA LEU A 42 6.78 -0.90 3.73
C LEU A 42 6.62 -1.12 2.22
N GLY A 43 7.03 -2.28 1.72
CA GLY A 43 6.82 -2.67 0.33
C GLY A 43 7.91 -2.17 -0.62
N THR A 44 7.61 -2.18 -1.91
CA THR A 44 8.56 -1.84 -2.98
C THR A 44 8.47 -0.37 -3.37
N LEU A 45 9.60 0.37 -3.35
CA LEU A 45 9.66 1.73 -3.88
C LEU A 45 9.93 1.72 -5.39
N LEU A 46 9.00 2.28 -6.15
CA LEU A 46 9.09 2.49 -7.59
C LEU A 46 9.26 3.99 -7.85
N THR A 47 10.26 4.33 -8.66
CA THR A 47 10.58 5.70 -9.01
C THR A 47 10.02 6.01 -10.39
N LEU A 48 9.35 7.14 -10.52
CA LEU A 48 8.84 7.67 -11.78
C LEU A 48 9.67 8.88 -12.19
N GLU A 49 10.12 8.88 -13.44
CA GLU A 49 10.74 10.03 -14.09
C GLU A 49 9.68 11.05 -14.52
N SER A 50 10.07 12.30 -14.79
CA SER A 50 9.14 13.38 -15.16
C SER A 50 8.30 13.10 -16.42
N ALA A 51 8.76 12.22 -17.30
CA ALA A 51 8.06 11.81 -18.52
C ALA A 51 7.17 10.57 -18.33
N ASP A 52 7.29 9.86 -17.20
CA ASP A 52 6.52 8.65 -16.95
C ASP A 52 5.05 9.00 -16.64
N LYS A 53 4.15 8.15 -17.12
CA LYS A 53 2.72 8.28 -16.82
C LYS A 53 2.42 7.76 -15.42
N SER A 54 1.51 8.43 -14.73
CA SER A 54 0.98 7.94 -13.45
C SER A 54 0.34 6.55 -13.62
N PRO A 55 0.52 5.63 -12.66
CA PRO A 55 -0.16 4.34 -12.66
C PRO A 55 -1.63 4.43 -12.20
N PHE A 56 -2.11 5.65 -11.90
CA PHE A 56 -3.47 5.97 -11.48
C PHE A 56 -4.13 6.93 -12.47
N LEU A 57 -5.44 7.12 -12.36
CA LEU A 57 -6.17 8.13 -13.15
C LEU A 57 -5.71 9.57 -12.82
N GLY A 58 -5.23 9.81 -11.60
CA GLY A 58 -4.68 11.10 -11.18
C GLY A 58 -3.14 11.11 -11.20
N ASP A 59 -2.56 12.29 -11.36
CA ASP A 59 -1.12 12.48 -11.36
C ASP A 59 -0.51 12.42 -9.95
N ILE A 60 0.67 11.81 -9.84
CA ILE A 60 1.52 11.95 -8.67
C ILE A 60 2.39 13.19 -8.90
N ARG A 61 2.21 14.22 -8.08
CA ARG A 61 2.97 15.46 -8.22
C ARG A 61 4.47 15.23 -8.02
N PRO A 62 5.35 15.98 -8.70
CA PRO A 62 6.80 15.91 -8.47
C PRO A 62 7.15 16.07 -6.98
N GLY A 63 8.05 15.22 -6.48
CA GLY A 63 8.44 15.14 -5.07
C GLY A 63 7.45 14.43 -4.15
N CYS A 64 6.31 13.94 -4.66
CA CYS A 64 5.31 13.25 -3.86
C CYS A 64 5.40 11.73 -3.99
N CYS A 65 4.88 11.05 -2.95
CA CYS A 65 4.71 9.60 -2.93
C CYS A 65 3.22 9.21 -2.95
N GLN A 66 2.89 8.10 -3.60
CA GLN A 66 1.60 7.43 -3.46
C GLN A 66 1.82 5.93 -3.27
N SER A 67 1.39 5.40 -2.11
CA SER A 67 1.38 3.95 -1.87
C SER A 67 0.14 3.31 -2.47
N CYS A 68 0.25 2.06 -2.91
CA CYS A 68 -0.86 1.29 -3.43
C CYS A 68 -0.70 -0.21 -3.18
N LEU A 69 -1.85 -0.88 -3.17
CA LEU A 69 -1.93 -2.32 -3.28
C LEU A 69 -1.99 -2.68 -4.77
N GLU A 70 -1.07 -3.50 -5.23
CA GLU A 70 -1.01 -3.96 -6.62
C GLU A 70 -1.17 -5.47 -6.70
N THR A 71 -2.11 -5.90 -7.55
CA THR A 71 -2.35 -7.31 -7.87
C THR A 71 -2.40 -7.47 -9.39
N ASN A 72 -2.53 -8.72 -9.87
CA ASN A 72 -2.78 -8.95 -11.29
C ASN A 72 -4.21 -8.55 -11.72
N MET A 73 -5.08 -8.16 -10.78
CA MET A 73 -6.49 -7.87 -11.02
C MET A 73 -6.80 -6.38 -10.95
N TYR A 74 -6.15 -5.64 -10.03
CA TYR A 74 -6.38 -4.22 -9.82
C TYR A 74 -5.18 -3.54 -9.14
N ARG A 75 -5.16 -2.21 -9.19
CA ARG A 75 -4.25 -1.35 -8.43
C ARG A 75 -5.04 -0.27 -7.73
N ALA A 76 -5.01 -0.26 -6.40
CA ALA A 76 -5.73 0.72 -5.60
C ALA A 76 -4.79 1.53 -4.71
N PRO A 77 -4.89 2.88 -4.65
CA PRO A 77 -4.11 3.68 -3.71
C PRO A 77 -4.48 3.29 -2.28
N ILE A 78 -3.51 3.35 -1.38
CA ILE A 78 -3.74 3.06 0.04
C ILE A 78 -3.24 4.17 0.94
N PHE A 79 -3.90 4.31 2.09
CA PHE A 79 -3.64 5.37 3.06
C PHE A 79 -3.42 4.74 4.43
N PRO A 80 -2.30 4.99 5.11
CA PRO A 80 -2.04 4.45 6.44
C PRO A 80 -2.92 5.11 7.49
N HIS A 81 -3.44 4.32 8.43
CA HIS A 81 -4.19 4.79 9.58
C HIS A 81 -3.61 4.25 10.89
N LYS A 82 -3.83 5.00 11.97
CA LYS A 82 -3.47 4.55 13.33
C LYS A 82 -4.44 3.46 13.75
N VAL A 83 -3.90 2.36 14.26
CA VAL A 83 -4.67 1.31 14.93
C VAL A 83 -5.07 1.82 16.31
N SER A 84 -6.33 1.66 16.71
CA SER A 84 -6.74 1.98 18.08
C SER A 84 -6.03 1.06 19.08
N THR A 85 -5.65 1.59 20.25
CA THR A 85 -5.01 0.80 21.31
C THR A 85 -5.96 -0.24 21.94
N THR A 86 -7.26 -0.09 21.69
CA THR A 86 -8.32 -1.00 22.12
C THR A 86 -8.54 -2.18 21.17
N ASP A 87 -7.98 -2.14 19.96
CA ASP A 87 -8.34 -3.07 18.89
C ASP A 87 -7.30 -4.18 18.75
N TYR A 88 -7.80 -5.42 18.62
CA TYR A 88 -6.99 -6.63 18.51
C TYR A 88 -7.54 -7.56 17.44
N LEU A 89 -6.67 -8.37 16.85
CA LEU A 89 -7.06 -9.42 15.93
C LEU A 89 -7.23 -10.74 16.69
N LEU A 90 -8.47 -11.21 16.82
CA LEU A 90 -8.78 -12.56 17.28
C LEU A 90 -8.79 -13.53 16.08
N VAL A 91 -7.97 -14.56 16.13
CA VAL A 91 -7.89 -15.60 15.11
C VAL A 91 -8.38 -16.92 15.68
N ARG A 92 -9.32 -17.56 14.97
CA ARG A 92 -9.78 -18.93 15.25
C ARG A 92 -9.26 -19.88 14.17
N SER A 93 -8.48 -20.88 14.56
CA SER A 93 -8.02 -21.90 13.62
C SER A 93 -9.15 -22.87 13.25
N SER A 94 -8.97 -23.62 12.16
CA SER A 94 -9.90 -24.68 11.75
C SER A 94 -10.09 -25.77 12.82
N LYS A 95 -9.10 -25.97 13.70
CA LYS A 95 -9.16 -26.90 14.85
C LYS A 95 -9.75 -26.26 16.11
N GLY A 96 -10.25 -25.02 16.03
CA GLY A 96 -10.88 -24.31 17.14
C GLY A 96 -9.92 -23.60 18.11
N LYS A 97 -8.61 -23.62 17.86
CA LYS A 97 -7.64 -22.87 18.69
C LYS A 97 -7.83 -21.37 18.50
N LEU A 98 -7.93 -20.62 19.60
CA LEU A 98 -7.98 -19.17 19.59
C LEU A 98 -6.59 -18.57 19.83
N SER A 99 -6.26 -17.50 19.12
CA SER A 99 -5.09 -16.66 19.39
C SER A 99 -5.43 -15.18 19.22
N LEU A 100 -4.84 -14.34 20.07
CA LEU A 100 -5.01 -12.89 20.04
C LEU A 100 -3.69 -12.24 19.60
N ARG A 101 -3.77 -11.28 18.68
CA ARG A 101 -2.59 -10.58 18.13
C ARG A 101 -2.83 -9.07 18.10
N ARG A 102 -1.75 -8.31 18.24
CA ARG A 102 -1.74 -6.87 17.91
C ARG A 102 -1.80 -6.70 16.40
N ILE A 103 -2.45 -5.62 15.97
CA ILE A 103 -2.48 -5.18 14.57
C ILE A 103 -1.32 -4.20 14.41
N ASP A 104 -0.32 -4.56 13.61
CA ASP A 104 0.89 -3.74 13.45
C ASP A 104 0.62 -2.51 12.58
N ARG A 105 -0.19 -2.67 11.53
CA ARG A 105 -0.50 -1.62 10.55
C ARG A 105 -1.92 -1.77 10.02
N LEU A 106 -2.58 -0.64 9.79
CA LEU A 106 -3.89 -0.54 9.19
C LEU A 106 -3.82 0.41 8.00
N TYR A 107 -4.45 0.02 6.90
CA TYR A 107 -4.53 0.84 5.70
C TYR A 107 -5.98 0.89 5.22
N VAL A 108 -6.40 2.06 4.76
CA VAL A 108 -7.62 2.21 3.95
C VAL A 108 -7.22 2.03 2.50
N VAL A 109 -7.84 1.06 1.83
CA VAL A 109 -7.72 0.85 0.38
C VAL A 109 -8.76 1.72 -0.32
N GLY A 110 -8.30 2.57 -1.24
CA GLY A 110 -9.12 3.43 -2.09
C GLY A 110 -9.85 2.66 -3.20
N GLN A 111 -10.32 3.39 -4.20
CA GLN A 111 -10.96 2.84 -5.40
C GLN A 111 -9.97 1.99 -6.22
N GLN A 112 -10.46 0.87 -6.75
CA GLN A 112 -9.73 -0.08 -7.61
C GLN A 112 -9.54 0.39 -9.04
#